data_AF-A0A959XLI1-F1
#
_entry.id   AF-A0A959XLI1-F1
#
_cell.length_a   1.000
_cell.length_b   1.000
_cell.length_c   1.000
_cell.angle_alpha   90.00
_cell.angle_beta   90.00
_cell.angle_gamma   90.00
#
_symmetry.space_group_name_H-M   'P 1'
#
loop_
_entity.id
_entity.type
_entity.pdbx_description
1 polymer ?
#
loop_
_entity_poly.entity_id
_entity_poly.type
_entity_poly.pdbx_seq_one_letter_code
_entity_poly.pdbx_strand_id
1 'polypeptide(L)'
;MDGPLRTGHRVVVIALIAMHVSFVLLYTLPARIVPLQVRSLAIAYCRPLFHQQWLLFAPDPPLCSAELVVIDLDGTRHQLPVHHHYLEERIARTLAFHLHGAAAAGDTALPPELEQSIRRYWHARHDDAPAVVALIEECATDVAHPERREERVTEFDLVGP
;
A
#
# COMPACT_ATOMS: atom_id res chain seq x y z
N MET A 1 -13.63 44.96 -28.97
CA MET A 1 -14.05 45.46 -27.64
C MET A 1 -14.00 44.29 -26.68
N ASP A 2 -12.90 44.14 -25.93
CA ASP A 2 -12.83 43.15 -24.86
C ASP A 2 -13.74 43.60 -23.72
N GLY A 3 -14.83 42.88 -23.51
CA GLY A 3 -15.82 43.22 -22.48
C GLY A 3 -15.23 43.13 -21.06
N PRO A 4 -15.74 43.93 -20.11
CA PRO A 4 -15.23 44.00 -18.73
C PRO A 4 -15.21 42.66 -17.99
N LEU A 5 -16.00 41.68 -18.44
CA LEU A 5 -16.02 40.31 -17.93
C LEU A 5 -14.68 39.56 -18.12
N ARG A 6 -13.91 39.86 -19.19
CA ARG A 6 -12.62 39.21 -19.46
C ARG A 6 -11.52 39.64 -18.49
N THR A 7 -11.57 40.88 -18.00
CA THR A 7 -10.58 41.43 -17.09
C THR A 7 -10.75 40.88 -15.68
N GLY A 8 -12.00 40.76 -15.20
CA GLY A 8 -12.29 40.21 -13.88
C GLY A 8 -11.79 38.77 -13.70
N HIS A 9 -12.02 37.90 -14.69
CA HIS A 9 -11.57 36.51 -14.63
C HIS A 9 -10.04 36.40 -14.58
N ARG A 10 -9.31 37.22 -15.36
CA ARG A 10 -7.85 37.22 -15.35
C ARG A 10 -7.30 37.59 -13.98
N VAL A 11 -7.87 38.61 -13.33
CA VAL A 11 -7.44 39.03 -11.99
C VAL A 11 -7.66 37.92 -10.97
N VAL A 12 -8.81 37.25 -11.00
CA VAL A 12 -9.11 36.11 -10.10
C VAL A 12 -8.12 34.98 -10.31
N VAL A 13 -7.85 34.58 -11.56
CA VAL A 13 -6.89 33.52 -11.87
C VAL A 13 -5.48 33.88 -11.37
N ILE A 14 -5.03 35.11 -11.62
CA ILE A 14 -3.73 35.59 -11.15
C ILE A 14 -3.66 35.55 -9.62
N ALA A 15 -4.71 35.99 -8.93
CA ALA A 15 -4.77 35.97 -7.47
C ALA A 15 -4.72 34.54 -6.91
N LEU A 16 -5.44 33.58 -7.53
CA LEU A 16 -5.41 32.18 -7.14
C LEU A 16 -4.02 31.55 -7.34
N ILE A 17 -3.36 31.84 -8.46
CA ILE A 17 -1.99 31.37 -8.73
C ILE A 17 -1.02 31.96 -7.71
N ALA A 18 -1.08 33.27 -7.47
CA ALA A 18 -0.20 33.94 -6.51
C ALA A 18 -0.39 33.38 -5.09
N MET A 19 -1.65 33.15 -4.68
CA MET A 19 -1.99 32.50 -3.41
C MET A 19 -1.40 31.09 -3.33
N HIS A 20 -1.60 30.25 -4.35
CA HIS A 20 -1.06 28.89 -4.40
C HIS A 20 0.48 28.88 -4.27
N VAL A 21 1.17 29.68 -5.09
CA VAL A 21 2.63 29.81 -5.06
C VAL A 21 3.13 30.28 -3.70
N SER A 22 2.42 31.21 -3.06
CA SER A 22 2.76 31.69 -1.71
C SER A 22 2.66 30.56 -0.68
N PHE A 23 1.62 29.73 -0.73
CA PHE A 23 1.50 28.57 0.15
C PHE A 23 2.60 27.53 -0.08
N VAL A 24 2.94 27.24 -1.33
CA VAL A 24 4.05 26.33 -1.68
C VAL A 24 5.39 26.88 -1.15
N LEU A 25 5.63 28.18 -1.29
CA LEU A 25 6.83 28.82 -0.76
C LEU A 25 6.88 28.72 0.77
N LEU A 26 5.78 29.04 1.45
CA LEU A 26 5.68 28.95 2.92
C LEU A 26 5.85 27.52 3.43
N TYR A 27 5.39 26.53 2.66
CA TYR A 27 5.53 25.11 2.95
C TYR A 27 6.99 24.64 2.85
N THR A 28 7.75 25.16 1.88
CA THR A 28 9.14 24.75 1.62
C THR A 28 10.18 25.48 2.47
N LEU A 29 9.86 26.68 2.99
CA LEU A 29 10.79 27.45 3.82
C LEU A 29 11.10 26.77 5.18
N PRO A 30 12.31 26.98 5.74
CA PRO A 30 12.69 26.50 7.06
C PRO A 30 11.74 26.99 8.17
N ALA A 31 11.48 26.13 9.17
CA ALA A 31 10.55 26.44 10.27
C ALA A 31 10.92 27.68 11.09
N ARG A 32 12.22 28.03 11.13
CA ARG A 32 12.70 29.24 11.81
C ARG A 32 12.29 30.55 11.13
N ILE A 33 11.90 30.53 9.85
CA ILE A 33 11.58 31.71 9.06
C ILE A 33 10.07 32.00 9.07
N VAL A 34 9.25 30.95 9.13
CA VAL A 34 7.79 31.06 8.99
C VAL A 34 7.11 30.88 10.35
N PRO A 35 6.26 31.82 10.78
CA PRO A 35 5.47 31.67 12.01
C PRO A 35 4.65 30.38 12.01
N LEU A 36 4.53 29.73 13.17
CA LEU A 36 3.92 28.40 13.30
C LEU A 36 2.50 28.33 12.73
N GLN A 37 1.69 29.37 12.93
CA GLN A 37 0.30 29.43 12.47
C GLN A 37 0.19 29.52 10.94
N VAL A 38 1.10 30.27 10.31
CA VAL A 38 1.14 30.38 8.84
C VAL A 38 1.64 29.07 8.23
N ARG A 39 2.62 28.45 8.88
CA ARG A 39 3.16 27.16 8.47
C ARG A 39 2.12 26.04 8.58
N SER A 40 1.31 26.00 9.64
CA SER A 40 0.25 24.97 9.77
C SER A 40 -0.81 25.10 8.67
N LEU A 41 -1.19 26.32 8.30
CA LEU A 41 -2.11 26.56 7.19
C LEU A 41 -1.49 26.12 5.84
N ALA A 42 -0.21 26.44 5.61
CA ALA A 42 0.51 25.99 4.41
C ALA A 42 0.62 24.46 4.35
N ILE A 43 0.89 23.79 5.47
CA ILE A 43 0.90 22.33 5.55
C ILE A 43 -0.49 21.76 5.24
N ALA A 44 -1.55 22.29 5.85
CA ALA A 44 -2.91 21.82 5.63
C ALA A 44 -3.34 21.96 4.15
N TYR A 45 -2.94 23.06 3.49
CA TYR A 45 -3.22 23.29 2.07
C TYR A 45 -2.35 22.41 1.15
N CYS A 46 -1.03 22.35 1.37
CA CYS A 46 -0.10 21.67 0.46
C CYS A 46 -0.06 20.15 0.64
N ARG A 47 -0.23 19.64 1.87
CA ARG A 47 -0.11 18.19 2.14
C ARG A 47 -1.04 17.34 1.28
N PRO A 48 -2.35 17.60 1.11
CA PRO A 48 -3.20 16.77 0.24
C PRO A 48 -2.95 16.96 -1.27
N LEU A 49 -2.11 17.92 -1.69
CA LEU A 49 -1.76 18.12 -3.10
C LEU A 49 -0.43 17.44 -3.47
N PHE A 50 0.55 17.48 -2.56
CA PHE A 50 1.90 16.93 -2.79
C PHE A 50 2.14 15.59 -2.09
N HIS A 51 1.46 15.36 -0.97
CA HIS A 51 1.43 14.10 -0.22
C HIS A 51 0.08 13.44 -0.39
N GLN A 52 -0.56 13.61 -1.55
CA GLN A 52 -1.30 12.47 -2.10
C GLN A 52 -0.25 11.39 -2.12
N GLN A 53 -0.25 10.51 -1.12
CA GLN A 53 0.59 9.33 -1.10
C GLN A 53 0.54 8.86 -2.54
N TRP A 54 1.68 8.83 -3.22
CA TRP A 54 1.74 8.52 -4.64
C TRP A 54 1.27 7.06 -4.87
N LEU A 55 0.34 6.51 -4.07
CA LEU A 55 -0.48 5.34 -4.32
C LEU A 55 -0.93 5.22 -5.78
N LEU A 56 -1.11 6.34 -6.51
CA LEU A 56 -1.44 6.31 -7.93
C LEU A 56 -0.24 6.08 -8.88
N PHE A 57 1.01 6.34 -8.45
CA PHE A 57 2.20 6.38 -9.32
C PHE A 57 3.48 5.76 -8.74
N ALA A 58 3.72 5.84 -7.43
CA ALA A 58 4.79 5.20 -6.68
C ALA A 58 4.40 5.17 -5.17
N PRO A 59 3.69 4.14 -4.68
CA PRO A 59 3.42 4.02 -3.25
C PRO A 59 4.74 4.02 -2.48
N ASP A 60 4.80 4.71 -1.34
CA ASP A 60 5.92 4.51 -0.40
C ASP A 60 6.07 3.00 -0.14
N PRO A 61 7.30 2.47 -0.08
CA PRO A 61 7.49 1.06 0.19
C PRO A 61 6.78 0.74 1.50
N PRO A 62 5.91 -0.29 1.53
CA PRO A 62 5.12 -0.56 2.70
C PRO A 62 6.05 -0.93 3.86
N LEU A 63 5.74 -0.41 5.06
CA LEU A 63 6.51 -0.72 6.27
C LEU A 63 6.53 -2.22 6.57
N CYS A 64 5.49 -2.93 6.13
CA CYS A 64 5.41 -4.37 6.12
C CYS A 64 5.26 -4.89 4.69
N SER A 65 6.12 -5.80 4.24
CA SER A 65 5.81 -6.65 3.09
C SER A 65 5.09 -7.89 3.58
N ALA A 66 4.09 -8.34 2.81
CA ALA A 66 3.37 -9.56 3.07
C ALA A 66 3.49 -10.45 1.84
N GLU A 67 4.02 -11.64 2.04
CA GLU A 67 4.24 -12.64 1.00
C GLU A 67 3.44 -13.89 1.32
N LEU A 68 2.87 -14.47 0.28
CA LEU A 68 2.08 -15.68 0.38
C LEU A 68 2.97 -16.88 0.05
N VAL A 69 3.02 -17.84 0.96
CA VAL A 69 3.75 -19.10 0.77
C VAL A 69 2.79 -20.26 0.90
N VAL A 70 2.91 -21.23 0.01
CA VAL A 70 2.21 -22.51 0.12
C VAL A 70 3.22 -23.56 0.53
N ILE A 71 2.89 -24.34 1.55
CA ILE A 71 3.71 -25.43 2.07
C ILE A 71 3.05 -26.74 1.63
N ASP A 72 3.80 -27.55 0.90
CA ASP A 72 3.35 -28.86 0.45
C ASP A 72 3.44 -29.92 1.57
N LEU A 73 2.88 -31.11 1.36
CA LEU A 73 2.86 -32.21 2.31
C LEU A 73 4.27 -32.71 2.69
N ASP A 74 5.24 -32.51 1.80
CA ASP A 74 6.66 -32.85 2.04
C ASP A 74 7.42 -31.74 2.79
N GLY A 75 6.76 -30.61 3.09
CA GLY A 75 7.34 -29.45 3.75
C GLY A 75 8.01 -28.44 2.80
N THR A 76 7.97 -28.68 1.49
CA THR A 76 8.53 -27.76 0.49
C THR A 76 7.73 -26.45 0.46
N ARG A 77 8.44 -25.32 0.51
CA ARG A 77 7.85 -23.97 0.49
C ARG A 77 7.84 -23.41 -0.92
N HIS A 78 6.67 -22.97 -1.38
CA HIS A 78 6.47 -22.36 -2.68
C HIS A 78 5.95 -20.93 -2.49
N GLN A 79 6.76 -19.95 -2.87
CA GLN A 79 6.36 -18.55 -2.85
C GLN A 79 5.34 -18.26 -3.96
N LEU A 80 4.30 -17.48 -3.64
CA LEU A 80 3.31 -17.00 -4.58
C LEU A 80 3.51 -15.50 -4.86
N PRO A 81 3.56 -15.08 -6.14
CA PRO A 81 3.40 -15.89 -7.34
C PRO A 81 4.69 -16.66 -7.71
N VAL A 82 4.53 -17.80 -8.38
CA VAL A 82 5.67 -18.62 -8.89
C VAL A 82 6.38 -17.92 -10.05
N HIS A 83 5.68 -17.03 -10.77
CA HIS A 83 6.24 -16.26 -11.88
C HIS A 83 6.04 -14.76 -11.69
N HIS A 84 7.01 -13.97 -12.17
CA HIS A 84 6.98 -12.49 -12.13
C HIS A 84 6.05 -11.87 -13.19
N HIS A 85 4.92 -12.51 -13.51
CA HIS A 85 3.94 -11.92 -14.40
C HIS A 85 3.04 -10.97 -13.59
N TYR A 86 2.91 -9.72 -14.05
CA TYR A 86 2.20 -8.65 -13.32
C TYR A 86 0.81 -9.04 -12.78
N LEU A 87 0.03 -9.80 -13.57
CA LEU A 87 -1.29 -10.27 -13.12
C LEU A 87 -1.20 -11.23 -11.93
N GLU A 88 -0.19 -12.10 -11.89
CA GLU A 88 -0.01 -13.04 -10.80
C GLU A 88 0.43 -12.34 -9.53
N GLU A 89 1.36 -11.37 -9.65
CA GLU A 89 1.76 -10.52 -8.53
C GLU A 89 0.56 -9.76 -7.95
N ARG A 90 -0.32 -9.25 -8.82
CA ARG A 90 -1.52 -8.54 -8.39
C ARG A 90 -2.49 -9.47 -7.66
N ILE A 91 -2.68 -10.70 -8.14
CA ILE A 91 -3.53 -11.71 -7.48
C ILE A 91 -2.93 -12.08 -6.13
N ALA A 92 -1.64 -12.45 -6.09
CA ALA A 92 -0.94 -12.82 -4.86
C ALA A 92 -0.99 -11.71 -3.82
N ARG A 93 -0.76 -10.45 -4.22
CA ARG A 93 -0.86 -9.29 -3.32
C ARG A 93 -2.28 -9.10 -2.78
N THR A 94 -3.30 -9.34 -3.60
CA THR A 94 -4.70 -9.25 -3.16
C THR A 94 -5.02 -10.36 -2.14
N LEU A 95 -4.56 -11.59 -2.39
CA LEU A 95 -4.71 -12.71 -1.45
C LEU A 95 -3.98 -12.43 -0.13
N ALA A 96 -2.71 -12.00 -0.19
CA ALA A 96 -1.90 -11.63 0.98
C ALA A 96 -2.56 -10.53 1.81
N PHE A 97 -3.18 -9.53 1.17
CA PHE A 97 -3.92 -8.47 1.86
C PHE A 97 -5.11 -9.04 2.68
N HIS A 98 -5.88 -9.96 2.11
CA HIS A 98 -6.98 -10.60 2.82
C HIS A 98 -6.51 -11.49 3.98
N LEU A 99 -5.42 -12.23 3.76
CA LEU A 99 -4.78 -13.05 4.80
C LEU A 99 -4.21 -12.22 5.94
N HIS A 100 -3.62 -11.07 5.64
CA HIS A 100 -3.15 -10.14 6.65
C HIS A 100 -4.29 -9.68 7.57
N GLY A 101 -5.47 -9.39 6.99
CA GLY A 101 -6.67 -9.07 7.77
C GLY A 101 -7.12 -10.20 8.69
N ALA A 102 -7.11 -11.44 8.19
CA ALA A 102 -7.46 -12.63 8.97
C ALA A 102 -6.43 -12.90 10.10
N ALA A 103 -5.12 -12.84 9.78
CA ALA A 103 -4.04 -12.95 10.76
C ALA A 103 -4.16 -11.90 11.87
N ALA A 104 -4.46 -10.65 11.51
CA ALA A 104 -4.65 -9.56 12.47
C ALA A 104 -5.88 -9.76 13.37
N ALA A 105 -6.89 -10.48 12.90
CA ALA A 105 -8.06 -10.89 13.70
C ALA A 105 -7.77 -12.09 14.61
N GLY A 106 -6.63 -12.77 14.43
CA GLY A 106 -6.28 -14.00 15.14
C GLY A 106 -6.93 -15.25 14.56
N ASP A 107 -7.43 -15.18 13.32
CA ASP A 107 -8.01 -16.31 12.62
C ASP A 107 -6.91 -17.26 12.15
N THR A 108 -7.08 -18.56 12.40
CA THR A 108 -6.18 -19.62 11.92
C THR A 108 -6.79 -20.43 10.78
N ALA A 109 -8.09 -20.24 10.52
CA ALA A 109 -8.83 -20.87 9.44
C ALA A 109 -9.17 -19.84 8.36
N LEU A 110 -9.08 -20.26 7.10
CA LEU A 110 -9.39 -19.40 5.97
C LEU A 110 -10.90 -19.29 5.76
N PRO A 111 -11.40 -18.10 5.38
CA PRO A 111 -12.73 -18.00 4.80
C PRO A 111 -12.85 -18.95 3.59
N PRO A 112 -13.97 -19.66 3.43
CA PRO A 112 -14.10 -20.71 2.40
C PRO A 112 -13.91 -20.16 0.98
N GLU A 113 -14.27 -18.90 0.73
CA GLU A 113 -14.07 -18.25 -0.56
C GLU A 113 -12.58 -17.99 -0.85
N LEU A 114 -11.81 -17.63 0.18
CA LEU A 114 -10.38 -17.38 0.08
C LEU A 114 -9.61 -18.69 -0.09
N GLU A 115 -9.95 -19.70 0.71
CA GLU A 115 -9.44 -21.06 0.54
C GLU A 115 -9.68 -21.57 -0.88
N GLN A 116 -10.93 -21.51 -1.37
CA GLN A 116 -11.25 -21.99 -2.72
C GLN A 116 -10.45 -21.25 -3.80
N SER A 117 -10.23 -19.95 -3.63
CA SER A 117 -9.46 -19.13 -4.56
C SER A 117 -7.99 -19.54 -4.58
N ILE A 118 -7.37 -19.75 -3.42
CA ILE A 118 -5.98 -20.20 -3.30
C ILE A 118 -5.83 -21.61 -3.87
N ARG A 119 -6.75 -22.53 -3.53
CA ARG A 119 -6.76 -23.90 -4.02
C ARG A 119 -6.87 -23.95 -5.55
N ARG A 120 -7.74 -23.16 -6.16
CA ARG A 120 -7.84 -23.05 -7.64
C ARG A 120 -6.58 -22.46 -8.26
N TYR A 121 -6.00 -21.43 -7.65
CA TYR A 121 -4.76 -20.84 -8.14
C TYR A 121 -3.61 -21.85 -8.11
N TRP A 122 -3.54 -22.66 -7.05
CA TRP A 122 -2.54 -23.72 -6.86
C TRP A 122 -2.71 -24.86 -7.85
N HIS A 123 -3.92 -25.43 -7.96
CA HIS A 123 -4.22 -26.53 -8.89
C HIS A 123 -4.01 -26.16 -10.36
N ALA A 124 -4.10 -24.88 -10.71
CA ALA A 124 -3.79 -24.44 -12.07
C ALA A 124 -2.29 -24.55 -12.42
N ARG A 125 -1.42 -24.81 -11.44
CA ARG A 125 0.05 -24.82 -11.58
C ARG A 125 0.72 -26.09 -11.07
N HIS A 126 0.10 -26.78 -10.12
CA HIS A 126 0.60 -28.00 -9.50
C HIS A 126 -0.49 -29.06 -9.48
N ASP A 127 -0.12 -30.32 -9.68
CA ASP A 127 -1.07 -31.44 -9.67
C ASP A 127 -1.43 -31.87 -8.24
N ASP A 128 -0.63 -31.47 -7.24
CA ASP A 128 -0.77 -31.89 -5.85
C ASP A 128 -1.67 -30.95 -5.03
N ALA A 129 -2.23 -31.48 -3.94
CA ALA A 129 -3.03 -30.71 -3.00
C ALA A 129 -2.11 -30.01 -1.98
N PRO A 130 -2.24 -28.68 -1.79
CA PRO A 130 -1.42 -27.96 -0.84
C PRO A 130 -1.79 -28.34 0.59
N ALA A 131 -0.79 -28.46 1.47
CA ALA A 131 -1.00 -28.84 2.86
C ALA A 131 -1.37 -27.64 3.73
N VAL A 132 -0.60 -26.55 3.64
CA VAL A 132 -0.74 -25.36 4.49
C VAL A 132 -0.50 -24.10 3.65
N VAL A 133 -1.22 -23.03 3.96
CA VAL A 133 -0.93 -21.70 3.43
C VAL A 133 -0.33 -20.85 4.54
N ALA A 134 0.82 -20.24 4.30
CA ALA A 134 1.46 -19.35 5.24
C ALA A 134 1.51 -17.91 4.69
N LEU A 135 1.22 -16.94 5.54
CA LEU A 135 1.52 -15.54 5.31
C LEU A 135 2.84 -15.21 6.01
N ILE A 136 3.84 -14.78 5.24
CA ILE A 136 5.10 -14.28 5.76
C ILE A 136 5.05 -12.76 5.72
N GLU A 137 5.16 -12.13 6.88
CA GLU A 137 5.16 -10.68 7.02
C GLU A 137 6.52 -10.21 7.48
N GLU A 138 7.15 -9.32 6.71
CA GLU A 138 8.40 -8.67 7.11
C GLU A 138 8.11 -7.20 7.41
N CYS A 139 8.04 -6.87 8.69
CA CYS A 139 7.72 -5.53 9.16
C CYS A 139 8.96 -4.81 9.67
N ALA A 140 9.14 -3.55 9.25
CA ALA A 140 10.12 -2.65 9.84
C ALA A 140 9.77 -2.43 11.33
N THR A 141 10.71 -2.75 12.22
CA THR A 141 10.54 -2.59 13.67
C THR A 141 10.86 -1.16 14.12
N ASP A 142 11.66 -0.44 13.34
CA ASP A 142 12.04 0.96 13.57
C ASP A 142 11.86 1.76 12.27
N VAL A 143 10.98 2.76 12.30
CA VAL A 143 10.70 3.64 11.15
C VAL A 143 11.93 4.46 10.76
N ALA A 144 12.85 4.73 11.69
CA ALA A 144 14.11 5.43 11.41
C ALA A 144 15.16 4.53 10.73
N HIS A 145 15.01 3.20 10.84
CA HIS A 145 15.92 2.18 10.30
C HIS A 145 15.10 1.10 9.58
N PRO A 146 14.45 1.42 8.44
CA PRO A 146 13.49 0.52 7.77
C PRO A 146 14.10 -0.79 7.26
N GLU A 147 15.43 -0.88 7.19
CA GLU A 147 16.18 -2.11 6.91
C GLU A 147 16.11 -3.13 8.06
N ARG A 148 15.78 -2.70 9.29
CA ARG A 148 15.61 -3.60 10.44
C ARG A 148 14.19 -4.16 10.44
N ARG A 149 14.07 -5.36 9.90
CA ARG A 149 12.78 -6.05 9.76
C ARG A 149 12.69 -7.27 10.64
N GLU A 150 11.50 -7.53 11.14
CA GLU A 150 11.14 -8.75 11.85
C GLU A 150 10.19 -9.56 11.00
N GLU A 151 10.47 -10.86 10.88
CA GLU A 151 9.64 -11.81 10.14
C GLU A 151 8.61 -12.42 11.08
N ARG A 152 7.34 -12.36 10.68
CA ARG A 152 6.23 -13.05 11.33
C ARG A 152 5.60 -14.01 10.34
N VAL A 153 5.51 -15.28 10.73
CA VAL A 153 4.87 -16.33 9.93
C VAL A 153 3.53 -16.68 10.57
N THR A 154 2.45 -16.56 9.81
CA THR A 154 1.11 -16.99 10.22
C THR A 154 0.67 -18.12 9.30
N GLU A 155 0.51 -19.31 9.86
CA GLU A 155 0.05 -20.48 9.13
C GLU A 155 -1.47 -20.60 9.19
N PHE A 156 -2.05 -20.99 8.07
CA PHE A 156 -3.47 -21.20 7.87
C PHE A 156 -3.70 -22.61 7.35
N ASP A 157 -4.48 -23.37 8.10
CA ASP A 157 -4.88 -24.71 7.68
C ASP A 157 -5.85 -24.59 6.50
N LEU A 158 -5.54 -25.31 5.42
CA LEU A 158 -6.51 -25.56 4.36
C LEU A 158 -7.37 -26.73 4.82
N VAL A 159 -8.52 -26.41 5.40
CA VAL A 159 -9.46 -27.43 5.86
C VAL A 159 -9.89 -28.21 4.62
N GLY A 160 -9.47 -29.48 4.54
CA GLY A 160 -9.70 -30.32 3.37
C GLY A 160 -11.15 -30.32 2.88
N PRO A 161 -11.41 -30.65 1.61
CA PRO A 161 -12.77 -30.91 1.15
C PRO A 161 -13.45 -32.02 1.97
#